data_AF-A0A7K2AI04-F1
#
_entry.id   AF-A0A7K2AI04-F1
#
_cell.length_a   1.000
_cell.length_b   1.000
_cell.length_c   1.000
_cell.angle_alpha   90.00
_cell.angle_beta   90.00
_cell.angle_gamma   90.00
#
_symmetry.space_group_name_H-M   'P 1'
#
loop_
_entity.id
_entity.type
_entity.pdbx_description
1 polymer ?
#
loop_
_entity_poly.entity_id
_entity_poly.type
_entity_poly.pdbx_seq_one_letter_code
_entity_poly.pdbx_strand_id
1 'polypeptide(L)'
;MAATQQIQDHVDRNYAAFAALLPDLLRGNAGQWALLRNENLEAIFDTVRDAHTAGQKLYPDGLFSIQEIRPGAVDLGWFSHALP
;
A
#
# COMPACT_ATOMS: atom_id res chain seq x y z
N MET A 1 17.38 -6.12 -16.56
CA MET A 1 15.98 -6.52 -16.29
C MET A 1 15.78 -7.06 -14.85
N ALA A 2 16.52 -6.59 -13.83
CA ALA A 2 16.47 -7.19 -12.48
C ALA A 2 15.78 -6.30 -11.42
N ALA A 3 15.89 -4.97 -11.54
CA ALA A 3 15.32 -4.03 -10.57
C ALA A 3 13.78 -4.07 -10.51
N THR A 4 13.12 -4.32 -11.63
CA THR A 4 11.64 -4.36 -11.70
C THR A 4 11.06 -5.56 -10.97
N GLN A 5 11.76 -6.70 -10.96
CA GLN A 5 11.27 -7.92 -10.30
C GLN A 5 11.29 -7.78 -8.78
N GLN A 6 12.36 -7.19 -8.22
CA GLN A 6 12.46 -6.97 -6.77
C GLN A 6 11.36 -6.02 -6.27
N ILE A 7 11.07 -4.96 -7.03
CA ILE A 7 10.00 -4.02 -6.69
C ILE A 7 8.64 -4.73 -6.71
N GLN A 8 8.38 -5.57 -7.73
CA GLN A 8 7.13 -6.33 -7.81
C GLN A 8 6.98 -7.28 -6.61
N ASP A 9 8.03 -8.02 -6.26
CA ASP A 9 8.00 -8.94 -5.12
C ASP A 9 7.72 -8.19 -3.80
N HIS A 10 8.26 -6.98 -3.62
CA HIS A 10 7.95 -6.14 -2.46
C HIS A 10 6.49 -5.68 -2.43
N VAL A 11 5.93 -5.29 -3.58
CA VAL A 11 4.52 -4.90 -3.70
C VAL A 11 3.60 -6.08 -3.40
N ASP A 12 3.90 -7.25 -3.94
CA ASP A 12 3.08 -8.46 -3.76
C ASP A 12 3.06 -8.91 -2.29
N ARG A 13 4.21 -8.84 -1.61
CA ARG A 13 4.31 -9.15 -0.18
C ARG A 13 3.56 -8.13 0.68
N ASN A 14 3.72 -6.84 0.40
CA ASN A 14 2.96 -5.80 1.09
C ASN A 14 1.45 -5.97 0.87
N TYR A 15 1.03 -6.35 -0.35
CA TYR A 15 -0.36 -6.65 -0.67
C TYR A 15 -0.88 -7.84 0.14
N ALA A 16 -0.12 -8.94 0.19
CA ALA A 16 -0.52 -10.13 0.94
C ALA A 16 -0.70 -9.83 2.44
N ALA A 17 0.22 -9.06 3.03
CA ALA A 17 0.10 -8.61 4.41
C ALA A 17 -1.13 -7.71 4.62
N PHE A 18 -1.36 -6.74 3.72
CA PHE A 18 -2.54 -5.89 3.78
C PHE A 18 -3.85 -6.70 3.66
N ALA A 19 -3.92 -7.65 2.73
CA ALA A 19 -5.09 -8.49 2.52
C ALA A 19 -5.43 -9.33 3.76
N ALA A 20 -4.42 -9.80 4.51
CA ALA A 20 -4.62 -10.49 5.78
C ALA A 20 -5.18 -9.57 6.87
N LEU A 21 -4.78 -8.29 6.88
CA LEU A 21 -5.23 -7.27 7.85
C LEU A 21 -6.56 -6.62 7.46
N LEU A 22 -6.95 -6.69 6.18
CA LEU A 22 -8.10 -5.99 5.63
C LEU A 22 -9.43 -6.26 6.37
N PRO A 23 -9.79 -7.51 6.76
CA PRO A 23 -11.02 -7.77 7.51
C PRO A 23 -11.09 -7.02 8.84
N ASP A 24 -9.94 -6.87 9.53
CA ASP A 24 -9.87 -6.16 10.80
C ASP A 24 -9.88 -4.64 10.59
N LEU A 25 -9.17 -4.17 9.57
CA LEU A 25 -9.13 -2.76 9.21
C LEU A 25 -10.50 -2.24 8.79
N LEU A 26 -11.29 -3.04 8.06
CA LEU A 26 -12.64 -2.67 7.63
C LEU A 26 -13.62 -2.42 8.79
N ARG A 27 -13.37 -2.96 9.98
CA ARG A 27 -14.28 -2.79 11.14
C ARG A 27 -14.27 -1.39 11.74
N GLY A 28 -13.20 -0.62 11.53
CA GLY A 28 -13.04 0.71 12.15
C GLY A 28 -12.37 1.75 11.27
N ASN A 29 -11.75 1.34 10.17
CA ASN A 29 -10.90 2.21 9.33
C ASN A 29 -11.33 2.20 7.86
N ALA A 30 -12.57 1.77 7.57
CA ALA A 30 -13.09 1.77 6.21
C ALA A 30 -13.10 3.19 5.60
N GLY A 31 -12.62 3.31 4.36
CA GLY A 31 -12.46 4.59 3.65
C GLY A 31 -11.16 5.33 3.97
N GLN A 32 -10.34 4.84 4.91
CA GLN A 32 -9.01 5.37 5.19
C GLN A 32 -7.93 4.70 4.33
N TRP A 33 -6.70 5.18 4.45
CA TRP A 33 -5.55 4.80 3.64
C TRP A 33 -4.46 4.21 4.53
N ALA A 34 -4.09 2.95 4.27
CA ALA A 34 -3.02 2.25 4.94
C ALA A 34 -1.67 2.51 4.25
N LEU A 35 -0.67 2.91 5.02
CA LEU A 35 0.73 2.93 4.61
C LEU A 35 1.39 1.62 5.06
N LEU A 36 1.90 0.87 4.09
CA LEU A 36 2.62 -0.37 4.34
C LEU A 36 4.07 -0.28 3.92
N ARG A 37 4.93 -0.95 4.68
CA ARG A 37 6.32 -1.17 4.33
C ARG A 37 6.80 -2.49 4.90
N ASN A 38 7.58 -3.24 4.13
CA ASN A 38 8.15 -4.52 4.55
C ASN A 38 7.12 -5.44 5.22
N GLU A 39 5.96 -5.62 4.59
CA GLU A 39 4.88 -6.50 5.07
C GLU A 39 4.22 -6.04 6.39
N ASN A 40 4.48 -4.80 6.82
CA ASN A 40 3.91 -4.22 8.04
C ASN A 40 3.02 -3.02 7.72
N LEU A 41 1.95 -2.88 8.49
CA LEU A 41 1.14 -1.67 8.53
C LEU A 41 1.83 -0.63 9.42
N GLU A 42 2.36 0.41 8.80
CA GLU A 42 3.11 1.46 9.48
C GLU A 42 2.19 2.52 10.06
N ALA A 43 1.17 2.93 9.29
CA ALA A 43 0.18 3.92 9.73
C ALA A 43 -1.10 3.87 8.88
N ILE A 44 -2.18 4.47 9.42
CA ILE A 44 -3.45 4.68 8.73
C ILE A 44 -3.72 6.19 8.68
N PHE A 45 -4.19 6.67 7.54
CA PHE A 45 -4.44 8.08 7.27
C PHE A 45 -5.84 8.30 6.69
N ASP A 46 -6.44 9.45 6.96
CA ASP A 46 -7.75 9.80 6.39
C ASP A 46 -7.68 10.11 4.89
N THR A 47 -6.51 10.53 4.40
CA THR A 47 -6.34 10.91 2.99
C THR A 47 -5.11 10.25 2.36
N VAL A 48 -5.22 9.93 1.07
CA VAL A 48 -4.09 9.43 0.26
C VAL A 48 -2.91 10.39 0.26
N ARG A 49 -3.19 11.70 0.31
CA ARG A 49 -2.16 12.74 0.30
C ARG A 49 -1.31 12.69 1.57
N ASP A 50 -1.94 12.46 2.71
CA ASP A 50 -1.23 12.37 3.99
C ASP A 50 -0.42 11.08 4.07
N ALA A 51 -0.99 9.95 3.63
CA ALA A 51 -0.26 8.69 3.51
C ALA A 51 0.96 8.81 2.60
N HIS A 52 0.82 9.48 1.45
CA HIS A 52 1.91 9.70 0.51
C HIS A 52 2.98 10.65 1.07
N THR A 53 2.57 11.76 1.67
CA THR A 53 3.49 12.72 2.28
C THR A 53 4.26 12.07 3.44
N ALA A 54 3.60 11.25 4.25
CA ALA A 54 4.23 10.51 5.33
C ALA A 54 5.20 9.45 4.78
N GLY A 55 4.78 8.65 3.80
CA GLY A 55 5.61 7.65 3.14
C GLY A 55 6.89 8.26 2.55
N GLN A 56 6.78 9.37 1.81
CA GLN A 56 7.94 10.06 1.26
C GLN A 56 8.88 10.61 2.33
N LYS A 57 8.35 11.09 3.47
CA LYS A 57 9.15 11.62 4.57
C LYS A 57 9.84 10.53 5.38
N LEU A 58 9.15 9.42 5.62
CA LEU A 58 9.63 8.31 6.44
C LEU A 58 10.56 7.37 5.65
N TYR A 59 10.29 7.21 4.35
CA TYR A 59 10.93 6.24 3.47
C TYR A 59 11.45 6.94 2.20
N PRO A 60 12.60 7.63 2.29
CA PRO A 60 13.22 8.32 1.16
C PRO A 60 13.71 7.35 0.06
N ASP A 61 13.78 6.05 0.36
CA ASP A 61 14.04 4.98 -0.61
C ASP A 61 12.86 4.75 -1.57
N GLY A 62 11.68 5.31 -1.27
CA GLY A 62 10.47 5.13 -2.07
C GLY A 62 9.88 3.72 -1.98
N LEU A 63 10.37 2.86 -1.07
CA LEU A 63 9.92 1.48 -0.91
C LEU A 63 8.68 1.40 0.01
N PHE A 64 7.67 2.09 -0.49
CA PHE A 64 6.31 2.30 -0.03
C PHE A 64 5.21 1.39 -0.54
N SER A 65 4.12 1.15 0.19
CA SER A 65 2.83 0.87 -0.44
C SER A 65 1.71 1.64 0.25
N ILE A 66 0.80 2.21 -0.53
CA ILE A 66 -0.37 2.91 0.00
C ILE A 66 -1.60 2.24 -0.57
N GLN A 67 -2.49 1.80 0.31
CA GLN A 67 -3.66 1.00 -0.06
C GLN A 67 -4.91 1.58 0.61
N GLU A 68 -6.00 1.69 -0.15
CA GLU A 68 -7.29 2.11 0.38
C GLU A 68 -7.95 0.96 1.15
N ILE A 69 -8.43 1.24 2.36
CA ILE A 69 -9.16 0.29 3.20
C ILE A 69 -10.62 0.29 2.74
N ARG A 70 -10.93 -0.50 1.71
CA ARG A 70 -12.29 -0.66 1.19
C ARG A 70 -12.67 -2.11 0.92
N PRO A 71 -13.95 -2.48 1.09
CA PRO A 71 -14.41 -3.82 0.72
C PRO A 71 -14.34 -3.96 -0.80
N GLY A 72 -13.80 -5.08 -1.28
CA GLY A 72 -13.63 -5.33 -2.72
C GLY A 72 -12.33 -4.82 -3.33
N ALA A 73 -11.30 -4.51 -2.53
CA ALA A 73 -9.92 -4.31 -3.00
C ALA A 73 -9.24 -5.61 -3.55
N VAL A 74 -10.05 -6.61 -3.91
CA VAL A 74 -9.67 -7.83 -4.62
C VAL A 74 -9.99 -7.64 -6.09
N ASP A 75 -9.34 -6.67 -6.72
CA ASP A 75 -8.98 -6.81 -8.12
C ASP A 75 -7.72 -5.97 -8.35
N LEU A 76 -6.57 -6.64 -8.33
CA LEU A 76 -5.29 -6.07 -8.74
C LEU A 76 -5.31 -5.91 -10.27
N GLY A 77 -6.18 -5.03 -10.75
CA GLY A 77 -6.14 -4.51 -12.11
C GLY A 77 -5.01 -3.50 -12.22
N TRP A 78 -3.79 -4.00 -12.46
CA TRP A 78 -2.76 -3.33 -13.29
C TRP A 78 -2.63 -1.80 -13.13
N PHE A 79 -2.45 -1.26 -11.92
CA PHE A 79 -1.98 0.12 -11.77
C PHE A 79 -0.46 0.22 -11.94
N SER A 80 0.04 -0.32 -13.06
CA SER A 80 1.30 0.15 -13.65
C SER A 80 1.01 1.52 -14.28
N HIS A 81 0.98 2.56 -13.46
CA HIS A 81 1.07 3.93 -13.95
C HIS A 81 2.51 4.19 -14.41
N ALA A 82 2.89 3.55 -15.51
CA ALA A 82 3.88 4.12 -16.42
C ALA A 82 3.14 5.21 -17.19
N LEU A 83 3.19 6.44 -16.68
CA LEU A 83 2.84 7.60 -17.50
C LEU A 83 4.01 7.85 -18.47
N PRO A 84 3.76 8.02 -19.78
CA PRO A 84 4.71 8.68 -20.68
C PRO A 84 4.84 10.18 -20.38
#